data_AF-A0A0S8AZ68-F1
#
_entry.id   AF-A0A0S8AZ68-F1
#
_cell.length_a   1.000
_cell.length_b   1.000
_cell.length_c   1.000
_cell.angle_alpha   90.00
_cell.angle_beta   90.00
_cell.angle_gamma   90.00
#
_symmetry.space_group_name_H-M   'P 1'
#
loop_
_entity.id
_entity.type
_entity.pdbx_description
1 polymer ?
#
loop_
_entity_poly.entity_id
_entity_poly.type
_entity_poly.pdbx_seq_one_letter_code
_entity_poly.pdbx_strand_id
1 'polypeptide(L)'
;MNRWIHLETGDYIHLRTIGRAGETVTTKELVVDRDKQLATFTLVDGTTIVVAISPRDQATWPAGCPANIGSTYMEILDIEDGSLTVGALTFEDPILVRDCPPEPIRVVLREDGLVGGGGSACAGLDKCLYFGRQSQAAPVLAVPIINAKPLPPSMKGYELYSWYDEEGDSWHYTLITGTNRLKTFEEVTADEDQATQGGWVKITVTGTEGLKALLDRLPPGTELTWRGEDWLESGGQATANVMLPDSNVLEAIQNHCRQLEIKLHLNQ
;
A
#
# COMPACT_ATOMS: atom_id res chain seq x y z
N MET A 1 -23.39 -8.57 -5.39
CA MET A 1 -23.20 -7.98 -6.73
C MET A 1 -21.73 -8.10 -7.07
N ASN A 2 -21.42 -8.69 -8.23
CA ASN A 2 -20.06 -8.76 -8.72
C ASN A 2 -19.65 -7.37 -9.23
N ARG A 3 -18.44 -6.95 -8.89
CA ARG A 3 -17.77 -5.74 -9.33
C ARG A 3 -16.60 -6.15 -10.20
N TRP A 4 -16.38 -5.40 -11.25
CA TRP A 4 -15.32 -5.66 -12.21
C TRP A 4 -14.47 -4.40 -12.23
N ILE A 5 -13.19 -4.53 -11.88
CA ILE A 5 -12.27 -3.39 -11.87
C ILE A 5 -11.37 -3.49 -13.09
N HIS A 6 -11.41 -2.43 -13.88
CA HIS A 6 -10.66 -2.32 -15.10
C HIS A 6 -9.33 -1.62 -14.85
N LEU A 7 -8.31 -2.00 -15.60
CA LEU A 7 -7.06 -1.27 -15.73
C LEU A 7 -7.30 -0.10 -16.69
N GLU A 8 -7.29 1.13 -16.21
CA GLU A 8 -7.62 2.30 -17.03
C GLU A 8 -6.48 2.71 -17.98
N THR A 9 -6.80 3.42 -19.06
CA THR A 9 -5.80 4.18 -19.82
C THR A 9 -5.21 5.28 -18.92
N GLY A 10 -3.90 5.49 -18.97
CA GLY A 10 -3.26 6.62 -18.32
C GLY A 10 -1.80 6.40 -17.95
N ASP A 11 -1.26 7.42 -17.28
CA ASP A 11 0.11 7.45 -16.79
C ASP A 11 0.17 6.94 -15.34
N TYR A 12 1.18 6.13 -15.06
CA TYR A 12 1.42 5.50 -13.77
C TYR A 12 2.89 5.65 -13.37
N ILE A 13 3.13 5.99 -12.11
CA ILE A 13 4.48 6.08 -11.54
C ILE A 13 4.85 4.76 -10.87
N HIS A 14 6.12 4.36 -10.98
CA HIS A 14 6.66 3.24 -10.21
C HIS A 14 6.57 3.55 -8.71
N LEU A 15 6.02 2.61 -7.94
CA LEU A 15 5.86 2.72 -6.50
C LEU A 15 6.90 1.88 -5.76
N ARG A 16 6.99 0.59 -6.13
CA ARG A 16 7.90 -0.36 -5.46
C ARG A 16 8.17 -1.58 -6.33
N THR A 17 9.21 -2.30 -5.95
CA THR A 17 9.62 -3.57 -6.53
C THR A 17 9.63 -4.64 -5.45
N ILE A 18 9.11 -5.82 -5.77
CA ILE A 18 9.40 -7.06 -5.04
C ILE A 18 10.33 -7.86 -5.95
N GLY A 19 11.50 -8.26 -5.43
CA GLY A 19 12.58 -8.89 -6.19
C GLY A 19 13.64 -9.46 -5.23
N ARG A 20 14.59 -10.26 -5.75
CA ARG A 20 15.66 -10.79 -4.91
C ARG A 20 16.61 -9.67 -4.47
N ALA A 21 17.18 -9.80 -3.27
CA ALA A 21 18.13 -8.82 -2.74
C ALA A 21 19.28 -8.58 -3.73
N GLY A 22 19.43 -7.33 -4.20
CA GLY A 22 20.45 -6.91 -5.18
C GLY A 22 19.91 -6.60 -6.58
N GLU A 23 18.65 -6.91 -6.88
CA GLU A 23 18.00 -6.52 -8.14
C GLU A 23 17.49 -5.07 -8.05
N THR A 24 18.31 -4.10 -8.45
CA THR A 24 17.86 -2.71 -8.60
C THR A 24 16.99 -2.56 -9.83
N VAL A 25 15.74 -2.18 -9.62
CA VAL A 25 14.83 -1.80 -10.71
C VAL A 25 15.00 -0.33 -11.04
N THR A 26 15.15 -0.08 -12.34
CA THR A 26 15.34 1.26 -12.90
C THR A 26 14.10 1.72 -13.63
N THR A 27 12.90 1.32 -13.24
CA THR A 27 11.66 1.77 -13.88
C THR A 27 11.13 3.01 -13.19
N LYS A 28 10.74 4.01 -13.98
CA LYS A 28 10.19 5.27 -13.49
C LYS A 28 8.69 5.36 -13.69
N GLU A 29 8.22 4.96 -14.87
CA GLU A 29 6.85 5.23 -15.31
C GLU A 29 6.32 4.09 -16.18
N LEU A 30 5.01 3.89 -16.15
CA LEU A 30 4.23 3.03 -17.02
C LEU A 30 3.11 3.87 -17.61
N VAL A 31 2.98 3.87 -18.93
CA VAL A 31 1.83 4.45 -19.64
C VAL A 31 1.04 3.31 -20.27
N VAL A 32 -0.26 3.24 -20.00
CA VAL A 32 -1.15 2.27 -20.63
C VAL A 32 -2.08 2.99 -21.60
N ASP A 33 -2.01 2.61 -22.87
CA ASP A 33 -2.86 3.12 -23.96
C ASP A 33 -3.74 1.99 -24.48
N ARG A 34 -4.98 1.91 -23.97
CA ARG A 34 -5.93 0.87 -24.38
C ARG A 34 -6.46 1.07 -25.80
N ASP A 35 -6.50 2.29 -26.31
CA ASP A 35 -6.99 2.53 -27.67
C ASP A 35 -6.00 1.98 -28.69
N LYS A 36 -4.69 2.07 -28.38
CA LYS A 36 -3.62 1.50 -29.20
C LYS A 36 -3.23 0.08 -28.81
N GLN A 37 -3.74 -0.45 -27.70
CA GLN A 37 -3.34 -1.74 -27.14
C GLN A 37 -1.82 -1.79 -26.89
N LEU A 38 -1.27 -0.73 -26.28
CA LEU A 38 0.15 -0.63 -25.95
C LEU A 38 0.36 -0.28 -24.48
N ALA A 39 1.42 -0.84 -23.89
CA ALA A 39 2.01 -0.37 -22.65
C ALA A 39 3.44 0.15 -22.92
N THR A 40 3.77 1.30 -22.33
CA THR A 40 5.11 1.91 -22.44
C THR A 40 5.73 2.03 -21.06
N PHE A 41 6.87 1.40 -20.85
CA PHE A 41 7.68 1.52 -19.64
C PHE A 41 8.81 2.51 -19.89
N THR A 42 8.94 3.52 -19.03
CA THR A 42 10.07 4.45 -19.06
C THR A 42 11.01 4.12 -17.92
N LEU A 43 12.27 3.88 -18.23
CA LEU A 43 13.32 3.63 -17.25
C LEU A 43 13.90 4.96 -16.70
N VAL A 44 14.62 4.90 -15.59
CA VAL A 44 15.25 6.04 -14.90
C VAL A 44 16.32 6.69 -15.77
N ASP A 45 16.98 5.92 -16.64
CA ASP A 45 17.93 6.43 -17.63
C ASP A 45 17.26 7.08 -18.86
N GLY A 46 15.91 7.07 -18.91
CA GLY A 46 15.11 7.60 -20.00
C GLY A 46 14.81 6.62 -21.14
N THR A 47 15.33 5.39 -21.08
CA THR A 47 15.02 4.34 -22.06
C THR A 47 13.53 3.99 -22.01
N THR A 48 12.89 3.87 -23.17
CA THR A 48 11.48 3.48 -23.29
C THR A 48 11.33 2.09 -23.89
N ILE A 49 10.55 1.23 -23.24
CA ILE A 49 10.18 -0.09 -23.73
C ILE A 49 8.69 -0.05 -24.07
N VAL A 50 8.33 -0.34 -25.31
CA VAL A 50 6.93 -0.37 -25.77
C VAL A 50 6.56 -1.82 -26.07
N VAL A 51 5.46 -2.29 -25.47
CA VAL A 51 4.95 -3.65 -25.67
C VAL A 51 3.48 -3.62 -26.07
N ALA A 52 3.07 -4.62 -26.86
CA ALA A 52 1.67 -4.86 -27.16
C ALA A 52 0.98 -5.51 -25.94
N ILE A 53 -0.26 -5.10 -25.70
CA ILE A 53 -1.07 -5.64 -24.61
C ILE A 53 -2.44 -6.09 -25.12
N SER A 54 -2.99 -7.14 -24.54
CA SER A 54 -4.34 -7.62 -24.87
C SER A 54 -5.15 -7.96 -23.61
N PRO A 55 -6.39 -7.49 -23.47
CA PRO A 55 -7.22 -7.82 -22.31
C PRO A 55 -7.65 -9.30 -22.34
N ARG A 56 -7.55 -9.98 -21.21
CA ARG A 56 -8.14 -11.31 -21.04
C ARG A 56 -9.65 -11.27 -21.04
N ASP A 57 -10.27 -12.39 -21.42
CA ASP A 57 -11.71 -12.59 -21.28
C ASP A 57 -12.13 -12.30 -19.82
N GLN A 58 -13.13 -11.44 -19.68
CA GLN A 58 -13.67 -11.06 -18.38
C GLN A 58 -14.10 -12.27 -17.55
N ALA A 59 -14.57 -13.35 -18.19
CA ALA A 59 -14.95 -14.57 -17.50
C ALA A 59 -13.78 -15.27 -16.77
N THR A 60 -12.53 -15.00 -17.16
CA THR A 60 -11.33 -15.61 -16.58
C THR A 60 -10.62 -14.70 -15.58
N TRP A 61 -11.18 -13.52 -15.30
CA TRP A 61 -10.55 -12.59 -14.37
C TRP A 61 -10.51 -13.21 -12.97
N PRO A 62 -9.37 -13.13 -12.27
CA PRO A 62 -9.26 -13.63 -10.93
C PRO A 62 -10.13 -12.78 -9.99
N ALA A 63 -10.85 -13.46 -9.10
CA ALA A 63 -11.45 -12.80 -7.96
C ALA A 63 -10.33 -12.39 -7.00
N GLY A 64 -10.22 -11.11 -6.66
CA GLY A 64 -9.14 -10.65 -5.80
C GLY A 64 -9.41 -9.29 -5.18
N CYS A 65 -9.69 -9.31 -3.89
CA CYS A 65 -9.50 -8.23 -2.93
C CYS A 65 -9.68 -8.85 -1.52
N PRO A 66 -8.77 -8.62 -0.57
CA PRO A 66 -8.50 -9.50 0.58
C PRO A 66 -9.60 -9.69 1.64
N ALA A 67 -10.80 -9.15 1.46
CA ALA A 67 -11.85 -9.16 2.49
C ALA A 67 -12.96 -10.20 2.24
N ASN A 68 -12.64 -11.39 1.74
CA ASN A 68 -13.54 -12.55 1.76
C ASN A 68 -14.92 -12.42 1.06
N ILE A 69 -15.15 -11.40 0.21
CA ILE A 69 -16.46 -11.30 -0.47
C ILE A 69 -16.42 -11.91 -1.88
N GLY A 70 -15.25 -12.26 -2.44
CA GLY A 70 -15.14 -12.89 -3.77
C GLY A 70 -15.87 -12.12 -4.89
N SER A 71 -16.17 -10.85 -4.65
CA SER A 71 -17.16 -10.09 -5.42
C SER A 71 -16.51 -9.00 -6.25
N THR A 72 -15.18 -8.90 -6.27
CA THR A 72 -14.45 -7.99 -7.13
C THR A 72 -13.44 -8.78 -7.97
N TYR A 73 -13.51 -8.59 -9.27
CA TYR A 73 -12.71 -9.28 -10.28
C TYR A 73 -11.74 -8.30 -10.90
N MET A 74 -10.47 -8.70 -10.96
CA MET A 74 -9.36 -7.86 -11.39
C MET A 74 -9.06 -8.07 -12.87
N GLU A 75 -9.02 -7.00 -13.65
CA GLU A 75 -8.58 -7.10 -15.03
C GLU A 75 -7.11 -7.53 -15.12
N ILE A 76 -6.86 -8.40 -16.10
CA ILE A 76 -5.54 -8.80 -16.56
C ILE A 76 -5.40 -8.36 -18.00
N LEU A 77 -4.31 -7.66 -18.29
CA LEU A 77 -3.83 -7.43 -19.65
C LEU A 77 -2.58 -8.30 -19.86
N ASP A 78 -2.64 -9.19 -20.84
CA ASP A 78 -1.48 -9.94 -21.30
C ASP A 78 -0.52 -9.00 -22.02
N ILE A 79 0.78 -9.18 -21.82
CA ILE A 79 1.80 -8.59 -22.69
C ILE A 79 2.13 -9.66 -23.74
N GLU A 80 1.96 -9.32 -25.03
CA GLU A 80 2.02 -10.32 -26.11
C GLU A 80 3.43 -10.88 -26.34
N ASP A 81 4.45 -10.14 -25.89
CA ASP A 81 5.83 -10.61 -25.89
C ASP A 81 6.01 -11.63 -24.75
N GLY A 82 6.32 -12.88 -25.09
CA GLY A 82 6.48 -13.97 -24.11
C GLY A 82 7.58 -13.75 -23.06
N SER A 83 8.39 -12.70 -23.18
CA SER A 83 9.28 -12.23 -22.13
C SER A 83 9.41 -10.71 -22.15
N LEU A 84 9.49 -10.07 -20.99
CA LEU A 84 9.75 -8.63 -20.85
C LEU A 84 10.90 -8.41 -19.88
N THR A 85 11.91 -7.66 -20.30
CA THR A 85 13.00 -7.22 -19.41
C THR A 85 12.85 -5.75 -19.07
N VAL A 86 12.77 -5.42 -17.78
CA VAL A 86 12.66 -4.06 -17.25
C VAL A 86 13.78 -3.83 -16.23
N GLY A 87 14.79 -3.06 -16.63
CA GLY A 87 16.02 -2.90 -15.84
C GLY A 87 16.74 -4.24 -15.69
N ALA A 88 16.97 -4.68 -14.45
CA ALA A 88 17.61 -5.96 -14.14
C ALA A 88 16.64 -7.15 -14.05
N LEU A 89 15.32 -6.92 -14.15
CA LEU A 89 14.32 -7.97 -14.01
C LEU A 89 13.84 -8.46 -15.37
N THR A 90 13.82 -9.77 -15.56
CA THR A 90 13.15 -10.42 -16.69
C THR A 90 11.92 -11.16 -16.19
N PHE A 91 10.79 -10.95 -16.87
CA PHE A 91 9.49 -11.59 -16.61
C PHE A 91 9.15 -12.49 -17.79
N GLU A 92 8.90 -13.77 -17.53
CA GLU A 92 8.36 -14.70 -18.52
C GLU A 92 6.82 -14.65 -18.51
N ASP A 93 6.21 -14.71 -19.68
CA ASP A 93 4.76 -14.53 -19.89
C ASP A 93 4.17 -13.38 -19.04
N PRO A 94 4.67 -12.14 -19.24
CA PRO A 94 4.35 -11.03 -18.36
C PRO A 94 2.90 -10.57 -18.51
N ILE A 95 2.29 -10.17 -17.39
CA ILE A 95 0.94 -9.63 -17.34
C ILE A 95 0.89 -8.34 -16.50
N LEU A 96 -0.02 -7.45 -16.87
CA LEU A 96 -0.44 -6.31 -16.05
C LEU A 96 -1.75 -6.65 -15.35
N VAL A 97 -1.74 -6.63 -14.03
CA VAL A 97 -2.93 -6.87 -13.20
C VAL A 97 -3.36 -5.56 -12.56
N ARG A 98 -4.65 -5.22 -12.68
CA ARG A 98 -5.23 -4.20 -11.80
C ARG A 98 -5.41 -4.81 -10.41
N ASP A 99 -4.46 -4.54 -9.53
CA ASP A 99 -4.49 -4.97 -8.13
C ASP A 99 -5.68 -4.34 -7.39
N CYS A 100 -5.91 -4.67 -6.13
CA CYS A 100 -7.11 -4.27 -5.41
C CYS A 100 -6.71 -3.83 -3.98
N PRO A 101 -7.29 -2.76 -3.37
CA PRO A 101 -8.59 -2.09 -3.58
C PRO A 101 -8.68 -1.08 -4.75
N PRO A 102 -9.92 -0.61 -5.08
CA PRO A 102 -10.18 0.37 -6.13
C PRO A 102 -9.43 1.71 -5.92
N GLU A 103 -9.03 2.04 -4.70
CA GLU A 103 -8.19 3.19 -4.42
C GLU A 103 -7.19 2.91 -3.28
N PRO A 104 -5.92 3.37 -3.39
CA PRO A 104 -5.32 3.98 -4.58
C PRO A 104 -5.22 2.98 -5.75
N ILE A 105 -5.25 3.47 -6.99
CA ILE A 105 -5.08 2.60 -8.15
C ILE A 105 -3.68 2.02 -8.16
N ARG A 106 -3.59 0.69 -8.16
CA ARG A 106 -2.36 -0.09 -8.23
C ARG A 106 -2.41 -1.03 -9.41
N VAL A 107 -1.42 -0.89 -10.30
CA VAL A 107 -1.17 -1.81 -11.41
C VAL A 107 0.08 -2.61 -11.04
N VAL A 108 0.03 -3.92 -11.24
CA VAL A 108 1.14 -4.82 -10.92
C VAL A 108 1.61 -5.48 -12.20
N LEU A 109 2.89 -5.29 -12.54
CA LEU A 109 3.59 -6.13 -13.52
C LEU A 109 4.12 -7.36 -12.79
N ARG A 110 3.80 -8.54 -13.32
CA ARG A 110 4.24 -9.83 -12.80
C ARG A 110 4.24 -10.87 -13.92
N GLU A 111 4.80 -12.05 -13.63
CA GLU A 111 4.62 -13.23 -14.47
C GLU A 111 3.20 -13.79 -14.31
N ASP A 112 2.67 -14.39 -15.39
CA ASP A 112 1.39 -15.08 -15.35
C ASP A 112 1.41 -16.27 -14.36
N GLY A 113 0.23 -16.67 -13.90
CA GLY A 113 0.05 -17.77 -12.95
C GLY A 113 -1.12 -17.53 -12.01
N LEU A 114 -1.06 -18.12 -10.82
CA LEU A 114 -2.10 -17.91 -9.82
C LEU A 114 -2.07 -16.45 -9.35
N VAL A 115 -3.21 -15.76 -9.53
CA VAL A 115 -3.43 -14.39 -9.07
C VAL A 115 -4.44 -14.39 -7.92
N GLY A 116 -4.01 -13.94 -6.74
CA GLY A 116 -4.83 -13.87 -5.53
C GLY A 116 -4.22 -14.61 -4.33
N GLY A 117 -4.86 -14.55 -3.16
CA GLY A 117 -4.50 -15.36 -1.98
C GLY A 117 -3.65 -14.68 -0.89
N GLY A 118 -3.06 -13.50 -1.13
CA GLY A 118 -2.22 -12.78 -0.14
C GLY A 118 -2.46 -11.27 -0.08
N GLY A 119 -3.66 -10.82 -0.44
CA GLY A 119 -4.04 -9.39 -0.39
C GLY A 119 -3.40 -8.47 -1.43
N SER A 120 -2.66 -9.04 -2.39
CA SER A 120 -2.19 -8.35 -3.59
C SER A 120 -2.12 -9.31 -4.77
N ALA A 121 -2.18 -8.76 -5.98
CA ALA A 121 -1.86 -9.45 -7.22
C ALA A 121 -0.43 -10.02 -7.27
N CYS A 122 0.50 -9.65 -6.38
CA CYS A 122 1.85 -10.22 -6.35
C CYS A 122 2.02 -11.44 -5.42
N ALA A 123 0.97 -11.88 -4.72
CA ALA A 123 1.11 -12.92 -3.69
C ALA A 123 1.76 -14.21 -4.22
N GLY A 124 2.85 -14.64 -3.56
CA GLY A 124 3.55 -15.90 -3.86
C GLY A 124 4.56 -15.86 -5.00
N LEU A 125 4.91 -14.67 -5.51
CA LEU A 125 5.92 -14.51 -6.55
C LEU A 125 7.23 -13.89 -6.06
N ASP A 126 8.33 -14.29 -6.70
CA ASP A 126 9.68 -13.75 -6.44
C ASP A 126 9.90 -12.35 -7.05
N LYS A 127 9.09 -11.94 -8.04
CA LYS A 127 9.32 -10.72 -8.85
C LYS A 127 8.00 -10.01 -9.21
N CYS A 128 7.86 -8.75 -8.81
CA CYS A 128 6.76 -7.87 -9.25
C CYS A 128 7.16 -6.39 -9.24
N LEU A 129 6.56 -5.60 -10.13
CA LEU A 129 6.60 -4.13 -10.07
C LEU A 129 5.22 -3.56 -9.78
N TYR A 130 5.16 -2.58 -8.90
CA TYR A 130 3.93 -1.85 -8.58
C TYR A 130 3.97 -0.46 -9.20
N PHE A 131 2.84 -0.05 -9.79
CA PHE A 131 2.63 1.27 -10.36
C PHE A 131 1.35 1.91 -9.82
N GLY A 132 1.35 3.23 -9.62
CA GLY A 132 0.19 4.01 -9.15
C GLY A 132 -0.11 5.18 -10.08
N ARG A 133 -1.37 5.62 -10.18
CA ARG A 133 -1.77 6.63 -11.18
C ARG A 133 -1.08 7.99 -10.96
N GLN A 134 -0.53 8.60 -12.01
CA GLN A 134 0.15 9.90 -11.95
C GLN A 134 -0.78 11.07 -11.61
N SER A 135 -2.09 10.99 -11.87
CA SER A 135 -3.06 11.99 -11.36
C SER A 135 -3.31 11.89 -9.85
N GLN A 136 -2.79 10.85 -9.19
CA GLN A 136 -2.60 10.77 -7.73
C GLN A 136 -1.18 11.21 -7.30
N ALA A 137 -0.36 11.62 -8.26
CA ALA A 137 0.96 12.22 -8.13
C ALA A 137 1.06 13.51 -8.97
N ALA A 138 0.12 14.44 -8.81
CA ALA A 138 0.28 15.76 -9.43
C ALA A 138 1.47 16.51 -8.78
N PRO A 139 2.33 17.20 -9.55
CA PRO A 139 3.28 18.15 -8.99
C PRO A 139 2.56 19.49 -8.81
N VAL A 140 1.95 19.72 -7.64
CA VAL A 140 1.37 21.04 -7.32
C VAL A 140 1.65 21.34 -5.85
N LEU A 141 2.72 22.11 -5.58
CA LEU A 141 2.96 22.91 -4.38
C LEU A 141 2.15 22.52 -3.13
N ALA A 142 2.24 21.25 -2.73
CA ALA A 142 1.57 20.73 -1.55
C ALA A 142 2.62 20.72 -0.46
N VAL A 143 2.34 21.38 0.67
CA VAL A 143 2.87 20.87 1.93
C VAL A 143 2.56 19.38 1.88
N PRO A 144 3.56 18.48 1.94
CA PRO A 144 3.28 17.06 1.79
C PRO A 144 2.17 16.75 2.80
N ILE A 145 1.06 16.13 2.39
CA ILE A 145 -0.12 15.91 3.27
C ILE A 145 0.32 15.17 4.55
N ILE A 146 1.46 14.49 4.45
CA ILE A 146 2.22 13.92 5.55
C ILE A 146 2.68 14.88 6.63
N ASN A 147 2.56 16.19 6.42
CA ASN A 147 2.79 17.28 7.38
C ASN A 147 1.51 18.12 7.59
N ALA A 148 0.38 17.73 6.99
CA ALA A 148 -0.88 18.45 7.15
C ALA A 148 -1.39 18.38 8.59
N LYS A 149 -1.97 19.50 9.03
CA LYS A 149 -2.69 19.66 10.29
C LYS A 149 -4.00 20.43 9.98
N PRO A 150 -5.18 19.78 10.05
CA PRO A 150 -5.37 18.37 10.37
C PRO A 150 -5.04 17.42 9.21
N LEU A 151 -4.80 16.14 9.54
CA LEU A 151 -4.84 15.01 8.64
C LEU A 151 -6.26 14.82 8.07
N PRO A 152 -6.40 14.15 6.89
CA PRO A 152 -7.70 13.87 6.32
C PRO A 152 -8.62 13.13 7.31
N PRO A 153 -9.94 13.40 7.33
CA PRO A 153 -10.86 12.59 8.13
C PRO A 153 -10.94 11.16 7.57
N SER A 154 -11.05 10.17 8.46
CA SER A 154 -11.31 8.77 8.08
C SER A 154 -12.69 8.34 8.57
N MET A 155 -13.53 7.82 7.66
CA MET A 155 -14.86 7.31 7.99
C MET A 155 -14.84 6.17 9.02
N LYS A 156 -13.75 5.41 9.08
CA LYS A 156 -13.57 4.30 10.04
C LYS A 156 -12.62 4.64 11.17
N GLY A 157 -12.17 5.89 11.25
CA GLY A 157 -11.11 6.29 12.14
C GLY A 157 -9.74 5.76 11.72
N TYR A 158 -8.83 5.75 12.68
CA TYR A 158 -7.45 5.37 12.50
C TYR A 158 -7.08 4.16 13.37
N GLU A 159 -6.10 3.41 12.92
CA GLU A 159 -5.45 2.35 13.67
C GLU A 159 -4.04 2.83 14.06
N LEU A 160 -3.64 2.51 15.28
CA LEU A 160 -2.29 2.77 15.80
C LEU A 160 -1.64 1.45 16.13
N TYR A 161 -0.42 1.27 15.65
CA TYR A 161 0.43 0.13 15.94
C TYR A 161 1.74 0.62 16.54
N SER A 162 2.33 -0.19 17.42
CA SER A 162 3.62 0.11 18.05
C SER A 162 4.51 -1.11 18.05
N TRP A 163 5.81 -0.90 17.86
CA TRP A 163 6.83 -1.92 18.01
C TRP A 163 8.11 -1.29 18.54
N TYR A 164 8.96 -2.13 19.13
CA TYR A 164 10.26 -1.71 19.61
C TYR A 164 11.33 -2.20 18.64
N ASP A 165 12.20 -1.30 18.21
CA ASP A 165 13.40 -1.61 17.45
C ASP A 165 14.57 -1.75 18.42
N GLU A 166 15.06 -2.98 18.59
CA GLU A 166 16.19 -3.27 19.47
C GLU A 166 17.51 -2.72 18.95
N GLU A 167 17.70 -2.61 17.63
CA GLU A 167 18.93 -2.09 17.04
C GLU A 167 19.02 -0.57 17.20
N GLY A 168 17.88 0.12 17.06
CA GLY A 168 17.74 1.55 17.25
C GLY A 168 17.49 2.00 18.70
N ASP A 169 17.27 1.06 19.64
CA ASP A 169 16.83 1.32 21.03
C ASP A 169 15.67 2.33 21.08
N SER A 170 14.65 2.09 20.26
CA SER A 170 13.57 3.08 20.13
C SER A 170 12.21 2.46 19.83
N TRP A 171 11.17 3.11 20.35
CA TRP A 171 9.79 2.77 20.03
C TRP A 171 9.39 3.42 18.72
N HIS A 172 8.80 2.63 17.83
CA HIS A 172 8.19 3.08 16.60
C HIS A 172 6.67 2.98 16.71
N TYR A 173 5.98 3.91 16.05
CA TYR A 173 4.54 4.01 16.05
C TYR A 173 4.05 4.29 14.64
N THR A 174 3.14 3.46 14.12
CA THR A 174 2.48 3.69 12.84
C THR A 174 1.03 4.04 13.05
N LEU A 175 0.64 5.25 12.61
CA LEU A 175 -0.74 5.65 12.44
C LEU A 175 -1.18 5.31 11.01
N ILE A 176 -2.21 4.49 10.85
CA ILE A 176 -2.72 4.08 9.54
C ILE A 176 -4.24 4.24 9.45
N THR A 177 -4.76 4.55 8.27
CA THR A 177 -6.22 4.64 8.04
C THR A 177 -6.88 3.29 8.33
N GLY A 178 -7.89 3.31 9.19
CA GLY A 178 -8.62 2.12 9.63
C GLY A 178 -9.41 1.46 8.49
N THR A 179 -9.39 0.12 8.45
CA THR A 179 -10.09 -0.65 7.40
C THR A 179 -10.92 -1.80 7.99
N ASN A 180 -11.67 -2.53 7.15
CA ASN A 180 -12.35 -3.77 7.61
C ASN A 180 -11.45 -5.00 7.47
N ARG A 181 -10.13 -4.81 7.35
CA ARG A 181 -9.13 -5.87 7.21
C ARG A 181 -8.04 -5.66 8.25
N LEU A 182 -7.48 -6.76 8.73
CA LEU A 182 -6.26 -6.75 9.51
C LEU A 182 -5.08 -6.25 8.64
N LYS A 183 -4.10 -5.61 9.26
CA LYS A 183 -2.88 -5.16 8.56
C LYS A 183 -1.85 -6.26 8.57
N THR A 184 -1.00 -6.32 7.55
CA THR A 184 0.20 -7.18 7.61
C THR A 184 1.29 -6.46 8.40
N PHE A 185 2.22 -7.22 8.97
CA PHE A 185 3.40 -6.65 9.65
C PHE A 185 4.17 -5.72 8.72
N GLU A 186 4.45 -6.16 7.49
CA GLU A 186 5.15 -5.38 6.46
C GLU A 186 4.43 -4.06 6.12
N GLU A 187 3.09 -4.04 6.09
CA GLU A 187 2.33 -2.81 5.83
C GLU A 187 2.49 -1.79 6.97
N VAL A 188 2.54 -2.28 8.20
CA VAL A 188 2.68 -1.44 9.40
C VAL A 188 4.11 -0.91 9.55
N THR A 189 5.12 -1.72 9.21
CA THR A 189 6.53 -1.42 9.47
C THR A 189 7.31 -0.93 8.26
N ALA A 190 6.71 -0.88 7.06
CA ALA A 190 7.35 -0.29 5.89
C ALA A 190 7.87 1.12 6.19
N ASP A 191 9.07 1.48 5.73
CA ASP A 191 9.66 2.80 5.99
C ASP A 191 8.91 3.95 5.28
N GLU A 192 8.13 3.62 4.24
CA GLU A 192 7.46 4.61 3.43
C GLU A 192 6.26 5.22 4.11
N ASP A 193 6.21 6.53 4.01
CA ASP A 193 5.33 7.39 4.75
C ASP A 193 4.36 7.98 3.71
N GLN A 194 3.05 7.70 3.86
CA GLN A 194 2.05 7.90 2.81
C GLN A 194 0.88 8.71 3.33
N ALA A 195 0.51 9.78 2.64
CA ALA A 195 -0.73 10.50 2.88
C ALA A 195 -1.30 11.01 1.55
N THR A 196 -2.46 10.50 1.15
CA THR A 196 -3.09 10.83 -0.14
C THR A 196 -4.31 11.72 0.04
N GLN A 197 -4.69 12.45 -1.01
CA GLN A 197 -5.95 13.20 -1.04
C GLN A 197 -7.18 12.29 -0.89
N GLY A 198 -7.05 11.00 -1.22
CA GLY A 198 -8.09 9.98 -1.05
C GLY A 198 -8.31 9.53 0.40
N GLY A 199 -7.63 10.15 1.37
CA GLY A 199 -7.81 9.86 2.80
C GLY A 199 -7.06 8.63 3.31
N TRP A 200 -6.20 8.04 2.47
CA TRP A 200 -5.24 7.04 2.94
C TRP A 200 -4.06 7.72 3.62
N VAL A 201 -3.78 7.32 4.85
CA VAL A 201 -2.68 7.80 5.66
C VAL A 201 -1.99 6.57 6.25
N LYS A 202 -0.66 6.55 6.19
CA LYS A 202 0.25 5.69 6.93
C LYS A 202 1.45 6.56 7.29
N ILE A 203 1.67 6.82 8.58
CA ILE A 203 2.77 7.65 9.05
C ILE A 203 3.45 6.93 10.20
N THR A 204 4.76 6.77 10.11
CA THR A 204 5.60 6.16 11.14
C THR A 204 6.44 7.22 11.83
N VAL A 205 6.42 7.21 13.16
CA VAL A 205 7.22 8.11 13.99
C VAL A 205 7.91 7.32 15.09
N THR A 206 9.02 7.87 15.58
CA THR A 206 9.80 7.30 16.67
C THR A 206 9.60 8.08 17.97
N GLY A 207 9.52 7.37 19.08
CA GLY A 207 9.43 7.93 20.42
C GLY A 207 8.06 8.55 20.76
N THR A 208 7.81 8.70 22.06
CA THR A 208 6.53 9.20 22.59
C THR A 208 6.21 10.62 22.14
N GLU A 209 7.22 11.49 22.03
CA GLU A 209 7.01 12.86 21.56
C GLU A 209 6.68 12.92 20.07
N GLY A 210 7.29 12.04 19.26
CA GLY A 210 6.92 11.88 17.85
C GLY A 210 5.46 11.44 17.70
N LEU A 211 5.02 10.48 18.53
CA LEU A 211 3.62 10.05 18.55
C LEU A 211 2.67 11.19 18.96
N LYS A 212 2.97 11.96 20.01
CA LYS A 212 2.14 13.11 20.40
C LYS A 212 2.02 14.14 19.28
N ALA A 213 3.14 14.47 18.62
CA ALA A 213 3.17 15.40 17.50
C ALA A 213 2.35 14.88 16.29
N LEU A 214 2.31 13.56 16.09
CA LEU A 214 1.46 12.93 15.09
C LEU A 214 -0.02 13.01 15.47
N LEU A 215 -0.37 12.72 16.72
CA LEU A 215 -1.75 12.78 17.22
C LEU A 215 -2.33 14.19 17.21
N ASP A 216 -1.51 15.21 17.44
CA ASP A 216 -1.87 16.63 17.30
C ASP A 216 -2.41 17.01 15.92
N ARG A 217 -2.19 16.14 14.93
CA ARG A 217 -2.63 16.35 13.56
C ARG A 217 -3.96 15.67 13.28
N LEU A 218 -4.49 14.84 14.17
CA LEU A 218 -5.81 14.24 13.97
C LEU A 218 -6.92 15.28 14.20
N PRO A 219 -8.00 15.25 13.39
CA PRO A 219 -9.19 16.04 13.68
C PRO A 219 -9.79 15.72 15.06
N PRO A 220 -10.35 16.70 15.79
CA PRO A 220 -11.15 16.44 16.99
C PRO A 220 -12.31 15.47 16.70
N GLY A 221 -12.63 14.61 17.66
CA GLY A 221 -13.69 13.59 17.53
C GLY A 221 -13.27 12.33 16.77
N THR A 222 -12.01 12.23 16.34
CA THR A 222 -11.48 11.04 15.65
C THR A 222 -11.57 9.79 16.53
N GLU A 223 -12.04 8.69 15.95
CA GLU A 223 -11.92 7.36 16.54
C GLU A 223 -10.51 6.80 16.23
N LEU A 224 -9.76 6.44 17.26
CA LEU A 224 -8.42 5.87 17.15
C LEU A 224 -8.38 4.54 17.89
N THR A 225 -7.93 3.48 17.24
CA THR A 225 -7.81 2.15 17.86
C THR A 225 -6.34 1.73 17.92
N TRP A 226 -5.79 1.57 19.12
CA TRP A 226 -4.44 1.03 19.30
C TRP A 226 -4.50 -0.49 19.37
N ARG A 227 -3.80 -1.13 18.42
CA ARG A 227 -3.80 -2.57 18.20
C ARG A 227 -2.57 -3.22 18.83
N GLY A 228 -2.80 -4.28 19.60
CA GLY A 228 -1.76 -5.17 20.12
C GLY A 228 -1.37 -6.31 19.16
N GLU A 229 -0.56 -7.25 19.67
CA GLU A 229 0.09 -8.36 18.94
C GLU A 229 -0.91 -9.24 18.15
N ASP A 230 -2.11 -9.47 18.69
CA ASP A 230 -3.11 -10.37 18.11
C ASP A 230 -3.89 -9.79 16.91
N TRP A 231 -3.59 -8.56 16.50
CA TRP A 231 -4.37 -7.81 15.51
C TRP A 231 -3.65 -7.56 14.18
N LEU A 232 -2.67 -8.41 13.87
CA LEU A 232 -2.03 -8.48 12.55
C LEU A 232 -2.43 -9.75 11.79
N GLU A 233 -2.46 -9.67 10.47
CA GLU A 233 -2.51 -10.88 9.64
C GLU A 233 -1.21 -11.66 9.84
N SER A 234 -1.32 -12.86 10.42
CA SER A 234 -0.21 -13.77 10.63
C SER A 234 0.20 -14.39 9.28
N GLY A 235 1.05 -13.68 8.54
CA GLY A 235 1.63 -14.12 7.26
C GLY A 235 2.71 -15.20 7.38
N GLY A 236 2.71 -16.01 8.45
CA GLY A 236 3.72 -17.05 8.68
C GLY A 236 5.06 -16.59 9.26
N GLN A 237 5.26 -15.28 9.49
CA GLN A 237 6.37 -14.75 10.28
C GLN A 237 5.92 -14.45 11.72
N ALA A 238 6.84 -14.62 12.67
CA ALA A 238 6.61 -14.24 14.05
C ALA A 238 6.29 -12.73 14.12
N THR A 239 5.06 -12.40 14.48
CA THR A 239 4.54 -11.03 14.69
C THR A 239 5.08 -10.38 15.97
N ALA A 240 6.11 -10.99 16.58
CA ALA A 240 6.54 -10.85 17.98
C ALA A 240 7.03 -9.45 18.39
N ASN A 241 7.08 -8.49 17.46
CA ASN A 241 7.58 -7.15 17.74
C ASN A 241 6.47 -6.11 17.87
N VAL A 242 5.25 -6.36 17.37
CA VAL A 242 4.14 -5.42 17.56
C VAL A 242 3.50 -5.63 18.92
N MET A 243 3.68 -4.67 19.81
CA MET A 243 3.23 -4.75 21.19
C MET A 243 2.90 -3.35 21.71
N LEU A 244 2.08 -3.28 22.76
CA LEU A 244 1.83 -2.01 23.44
C LEU A 244 3.07 -1.60 24.25
N PRO A 245 3.36 -0.28 24.33
CA PRO A 245 4.42 0.20 25.20
C PRO A 245 4.01 0.07 26.67
N ASP A 246 4.93 0.43 27.57
CA ASP A 246 4.67 0.38 29.00
C ASP A 246 3.50 1.27 29.44
N SER A 247 3.01 1.04 30.66
CA SER A 247 1.85 1.73 31.22
C SER A 247 2.02 3.25 31.30
N ASN A 248 3.25 3.74 31.48
CA ASN A 248 3.50 5.19 31.58
C ASN A 248 3.31 5.86 30.22
N VAL A 249 3.80 5.23 29.15
CA VAL A 249 3.58 5.70 27.78
C VAL A 249 2.09 5.61 27.42
N LEU A 250 1.43 4.50 27.71
CA LEU A 250 -0.01 4.33 27.46
C LEU A 250 -0.84 5.42 28.15
N GLU A 251 -0.59 5.67 29.43
CA GLU A 251 -1.30 6.70 30.20
C GLU A 251 -1.03 8.10 29.64
N ALA A 252 0.22 8.41 29.29
CA ALA A 252 0.59 9.69 28.69
C ALA A 252 -0.15 9.94 27.37
N ILE A 253 -0.25 8.92 26.49
CA ILE A 253 -0.95 9.02 25.22
C ILE A 253 -2.47 9.09 25.41
N GLN A 254 -3.04 8.33 26.35
CA GLN A 254 -4.46 8.45 26.69
C GLN A 254 -4.83 9.84 27.21
N ASN A 255 -4.00 10.42 28.07
CA ASN A 255 -4.17 11.79 28.55
C ASN A 255 -4.09 12.80 27.38
N HIS A 256 -3.13 12.61 26.47
CA HIS A 256 -2.96 13.47 25.29
C HIS A 256 -4.17 13.40 24.35
N CYS A 257 -4.65 12.19 24.01
CA CYS A 257 -5.84 12.00 23.20
C CYS A 257 -7.08 12.67 23.81
N ARG A 258 -7.25 12.60 25.15
CA ARG A 258 -8.36 13.27 25.84
C ARG A 258 -8.31 14.79 25.69
N GLN A 259 -7.12 15.40 25.71
CA GLN A 259 -6.96 16.84 25.48
C GLN A 259 -7.29 17.26 24.04
N LEU A 260 -7.10 16.35 23.08
CA LEU A 260 -7.37 16.56 21.66
C LEU A 260 -8.78 16.13 21.22
N GLU A 261 -9.63 15.68 22.16
CA GLU A 261 -10.95 15.11 21.88
C GLU A 261 -10.91 13.87 20.95
N ILE A 262 -9.80 13.12 20.97
CA ILE A 262 -9.65 11.86 20.25
C ILE A 262 -10.14 10.71 21.14
N LYS A 263 -10.98 9.85 20.57
CA LYS A 263 -11.50 8.65 21.26
C LYS A 263 -10.55 7.49 21.03
N LEU A 264 -9.68 7.25 22.00
CA LEU A 264 -8.73 6.14 21.96
C LEU A 264 -9.35 4.86 22.53
N HIS A 265 -9.38 3.81 21.71
CA HIS A 265 -9.76 2.44 22.10
C HIS A 265 -8.50 1.58 22.16
N LEU A 266 -8.32 0.85 23.26
CA LEU A 266 -7.26 -0.16 23.37
C LEU A 266 -7.86 -1.52 23.05
N ASN A 267 -7.34 -2.17 22.01
CA ASN A 267 -7.64 -3.57 21.72
C ASN A 267 -6.39 -4.39 22.02
N GLN A 268 -6.35 -4.87 23.26
CA GLN A 268 -5.42 -5.89 23.73
C GLN A 268 -5.83 -7.24 23.18
#